data_AF-A0A2G8JZL3-F1
#
_entry.id   AF-A0A2G8JZL3-F1
#
_cell.length_a   1.000
_cell.length_b   1.000
_cell.length_c   1.000
_cell.angle_alpha   90.00
_cell.angle_beta   90.00
_cell.angle_gamma   90.00
#
_symmetry.space_group_name_H-M   'P 1'
#
loop_
_entity.id
_entity.type
_entity.pdbx_description
1 polymer ?
#
loop_
_entity_poly.entity_id
_entity_poly.type
_entity_poly.pdbx_seq_one_letter_code
_entity_poly.pdbx_strand_id
1 'polypeptide(L)'
;MYVYYQGCDPYTSGKVASPDQLMPYFTVDLFSEVYGLSGLLVFSVFSASLSAVSSQLNSLANMTGYGVVKQIWPKIGPVSYAVTIKVFVIIYGCCAIGIAFVAACSKSLLQMTFSVIGITTGPLLGVLSLGILYPHGNSKGAISGIIVSVLFGLWLQIGALVYPPDQYQLPLSTDICDVTDINGTAQSHSMERFTSATKSAGNIK
;
A
#
# COMPACT_ATOMS: atom_id res chain seq x y z
N MET A 1 -16.79 -10.47 4.80
CA MET A 1 -16.88 -10.34 3.33
C MET A 1 -17.32 -11.63 2.66
N TYR A 2 -16.60 -12.76 2.82
CA TYR A 2 -16.96 -14.05 2.20
C TYR A 2 -18.42 -14.47 2.44
N VAL A 3 -18.93 -14.37 3.68
CA VAL A 3 -20.33 -14.71 4.02
C VAL A 3 -21.35 -13.75 3.37
N TYR A 4 -21.00 -12.48 3.20
CA TYR A 4 -21.89 -11.45 2.66
C TYR A 4 -22.06 -11.58 1.14
N TYR A 5 -21.03 -12.06 0.43
CA TYR A 5 -21.04 -12.26 -1.03
C TYR A 5 -21.12 -13.74 -1.45
N GLN A 6 -21.68 -14.62 -0.60
CA GLN A 6 -21.74 -16.07 -0.88
C GLN A 6 -22.43 -16.45 -2.20
N GLY A 7 -23.36 -15.62 -2.70
CA GLY A 7 -24.13 -15.89 -3.91
C GLY A 7 -23.83 -15.01 -5.12
N CYS A 8 -23.10 -13.91 -4.92
CA CYS A 8 -22.73 -13.02 -6.01
C CYS A 8 -21.44 -12.27 -5.65
N ASP A 9 -20.31 -12.82 -6.08
CA ASP A 9 -19.03 -12.16 -5.86
C ASP A 9 -18.85 -10.95 -6.81
N PRO A 10 -18.57 -9.73 -6.30
CA PRO A 10 -18.43 -8.52 -7.11
C PRO A 10 -17.17 -8.52 -8.00
N TYR A 11 -16.18 -9.38 -7.72
CA TYR A 11 -15.01 -9.60 -8.57
C TYR A 11 -15.36 -10.52 -9.75
N THR A 12 -15.98 -11.67 -9.51
CA THR A 12 -16.36 -12.63 -10.58
C THR A 12 -17.51 -12.11 -11.45
N SER A 13 -18.42 -11.29 -10.89
CA SER A 13 -19.51 -10.64 -11.64
C SER A 13 -19.08 -9.39 -12.43
N GLY A 14 -17.79 -9.03 -12.41
CA GLY A 14 -17.24 -7.91 -13.20
C GLY A 14 -17.58 -6.51 -12.67
N LYS A 15 -18.17 -6.41 -11.47
CA LYS A 15 -18.43 -5.11 -10.79
C LYS A 15 -17.15 -4.46 -10.28
N VAL A 16 -16.06 -5.21 -10.11
CA VAL A 16 -14.75 -4.75 -9.64
C VAL A 16 -13.63 -5.24 -10.56
N ALA A 17 -12.76 -4.33 -11.01
CA ALA A 17 -11.69 -4.64 -11.96
C ALA A 17 -10.47 -5.35 -11.34
N SER A 18 -10.19 -5.11 -10.06
CA SER A 18 -9.02 -5.64 -9.36
C SER A 18 -9.37 -6.10 -7.94
N PRO A 19 -8.80 -7.20 -7.43
CA PRO A 19 -9.06 -7.69 -6.08
C PRO A 19 -8.66 -6.67 -4.98
N ASP A 20 -7.75 -5.75 -5.28
CA ASP A 20 -7.31 -4.71 -4.34
C ASP A 20 -8.39 -3.63 -4.08
N GLN A 21 -9.38 -3.49 -4.97
CA GLN A 21 -10.49 -2.55 -4.84
C GLN A 21 -11.71 -3.15 -4.12
N LEU A 22 -11.60 -4.41 -3.74
CA LEU A 22 -12.69 -5.18 -3.16
C LEU A 22 -13.07 -4.67 -1.75
N MET A 23 -12.06 -4.33 -0.95
CA MET A 23 -12.23 -3.76 0.39
C MET A 23 -12.96 -2.41 0.37
N PRO A 24 -12.53 -1.39 -0.41
CA PRO A 24 -13.27 -0.12 -0.47
C PRO A 24 -14.68 -0.29 -1.07
N TYR A 25 -14.86 -1.17 -2.07
CA TYR A 25 -16.19 -1.46 -2.62
C TYR A 25 -17.15 -2.01 -1.54
N PHE A 26 -16.68 -2.97 -0.74
CA PHE A 26 -17.47 -3.53 0.35
C PHE A 26 -17.89 -2.47 1.39
N THR A 27 -17.02 -1.50 1.71
CA THR A 27 -17.39 -0.43 2.64
C THR A 27 -18.44 0.53 2.08
N VAL A 28 -18.44 0.79 0.77
CA VAL A 28 -19.48 1.62 0.14
C VAL A 28 -20.82 0.89 0.13
N ASP A 29 -20.81 -0.42 -0.14
CA ASP A 29 -22.02 -1.25 -0.19
C ASP A 29 -22.66 -1.40 1.20
N LEU A 30 -21.84 -1.70 2.22
CA LEU A 30 -22.30 -1.91 3.60
C LEU A 30 -22.91 -0.65 4.23
N PHE A 31 -22.37 0.53 3.91
CA PHE A 31 -22.83 1.81 4.47
C PHE A 31 -23.70 2.61 3.49
N SER A 32 -24.32 1.94 2.52
CA SER A 32 -25.22 2.58 1.54
C SER A 32 -26.41 3.29 2.20
N GLU A 33 -26.86 2.82 3.36
CA GLU A 33 -27.97 3.41 4.13
C GLU A 33 -27.59 4.67 4.93
N VAL A 34 -26.30 4.89 5.22
CA VAL A 34 -25.82 5.99 6.07
C VAL A 34 -24.93 6.94 5.27
N TYR A 35 -25.52 8.03 4.79
CA TYR A 35 -24.80 9.06 4.04
C TYR A 35 -23.65 9.67 4.85
N GLY A 36 -22.46 9.75 4.23
CA GLY A 36 -21.26 10.37 4.82
C GLY A 36 -20.33 9.42 5.59
N LEU A 37 -20.82 8.27 6.07
CA LEU A 37 -19.99 7.33 6.85
C LEU A 37 -18.91 6.67 5.99
N SER A 38 -19.25 6.25 4.76
CA SER A 38 -18.27 5.75 3.79
C SER A 38 -17.16 6.78 3.51
N GLY A 39 -17.52 8.07 3.39
CA GLY A 39 -16.55 9.16 3.20
C GLY A 39 -15.62 9.35 4.39
N LEU A 40 -16.14 9.24 5.63
CA LEU A 40 -15.32 9.30 6.85
C LEU A 40 -14.33 8.14 6.93
N LEU A 41 -14.74 6.92 6.54
CA LEU A 41 -13.85 5.76 6.51
C LEU A 41 -12.71 5.96 5.51
N VAL A 42 -13.02 6.38 4.29
CA VAL A 42 -12.01 6.67 3.26
C VAL A 42 -11.06 7.76 3.74
N PHE A 43 -11.58 8.86 4.30
CA PHE A 43 -10.76 9.94 4.89
C PHE A 43 -9.83 9.43 6.00
N SER A 44 -10.32 8.57 6.89
CA SER A 44 -9.52 8.02 8.00
C SER A 44 -8.33 7.19 7.50
N VAL A 45 -8.54 6.36 6.48
CA VAL A 45 -7.48 5.53 5.87
C VAL A 45 -6.44 6.39 5.17
N PHE A 46 -6.87 7.43 4.45
CA PHE A 46 -5.95 8.39 3.84
C PHE A 46 -5.12 9.14 4.89
N SER A 47 -5.74 9.59 5.98
CA SER A 47 -5.06 10.27 7.08
C SER A 47 -4.03 9.36 7.77
N ALA A 48 -4.42 8.12 8.09
CA ALA A 48 -3.54 7.12 8.69
C ALA A 48 -2.34 6.82 7.78
N SER A 49 -2.59 6.64 6.47
CA SER A 49 -1.55 6.39 5.47
C SER A 49 -0.58 7.57 5.36
N LEU A 50 -1.11 8.79 5.29
CA LEU A 50 -0.29 10.01 5.17
C LEU A 50 0.59 10.23 6.41
N SER A 51 0.07 9.96 7.61
CA SER A 51 0.83 10.03 8.86
C SER A 51 1.99 9.02 8.89
N ALA A 52 1.73 7.77 8.49
CA ALA A 52 2.75 6.73 8.39
C ALA A 52 3.84 7.09 7.36
N VAL A 53 3.45 7.57 6.18
CA VAL A 53 4.40 7.99 5.13
C VAL A 53 5.23 9.18 5.59
N SER A 54 4.62 10.17 6.24
CA SER A 54 5.33 11.34 6.77
C SER A 54 6.41 10.93 7.78
N SER A 55 6.07 10.07 8.74
CA SER A 55 7.03 9.57 9.74
C SER A 55 8.18 8.78 9.11
N GLN A 56 7.89 7.94 8.11
CA GLN A 56 8.90 7.18 7.36
C GLN A 56 9.87 8.11 6.63
N LEU A 57 9.35 9.04 5.82
CA LEU A 57 10.19 9.97 5.06
C LEU A 57 11.04 10.87 5.97
N ASN A 58 10.46 11.33 7.09
CA ASN A 58 11.19 12.11 8.08
C ASN A 58 12.32 11.31 8.73
N SER A 59 12.05 10.05 9.08
CA SER A 59 13.07 9.16 9.68
C SER A 59 14.19 8.82 8.69
N LEU A 60 13.85 8.54 7.43
CA LEU A 60 14.84 8.30 6.37
C LEU A 60 15.72 9.53 6.13
N ALA A 61 15.11 10.72 6.00
CA ALA A 61 15.86 11.95 5.80
C ALA A 61 16.79 12.25 6.98
N ASN A 62 16.34 11.99 8.21
CA ASN A 62 17.16 12.16 9.40
C ASN A 62 18.30 11.13 9.49
N MET A 63 18.04 9.87 9.13
CA MET A 63 19.07 8.83 9.05
C MET A 63 20.17 9.19 8.03
N THR A 64 19.79 9.66 6.84
CA THR A 64 20.72 10.19 5.83
C THR A 64 21.42 11.46 6.33
N GLY A 65 20.73 12.30 7.08
CA GLY A 65 21.28 13.48 7.74
C GLY A 65 22.47 13.17 8.65
N TYR A 66 22.29 12.22 9.57
CA TYR A 66 23.36 11.81 10.48
C TYR A 66 24.44 10.98 9.79
N GLY A 67 24.06 10.07 8.89
CA GLY A 67 24.99 9.15 8.24
C GLY A 67 25.84 9.80 7.13
N VAL A 68 25.28 10.74 6.38
CA VAL A 68 25.89 11.31 5.17
C VAL A 68 26.19 12.79 5.37
N VAL A 69 25.16 13.61 5.64
CA VAL A 69 25.29 15.08 5.66
C VAL A 69 26.26 15.54 6.76
N LYS A 70 26.11 15.00 7.98
CA LYS A 70 26.97 15.37 9.10
C LYS A 70 28.40 14.81 8.97
N GLN A 71 28.58 13.72 8.23
CA GLN A 71 29.90 13.15 7.95
C GLN A 71 30.66 13.98 6.89
N ILE A 72 29.96 14.51 5.89
CA ILE A 72 30.54 15.34 4.83
C ILE A 72 30.74 16.80 5.27
N TRP A 73 29.78 17.36 6.00
CA TRP A 73 29.84 18.72 6.54
C TRP A 73 29.69 18.72 8.07
N PRO A 74 30.76 18.41 8.81
CA PRO A 74 30.71 18.31 10.27
C PRO A 74 30.43 19.65 10.98
N LYS A 75 30.62 20.78 10.31
CA LYS A 75 30.42 22.15 10.85
C LYS A 75 29.21 22.88 10.24
N ILE A 76 28.19 22.15 9.78
CA ILE A 76 26.98 22.78 9.24
C ILE A 76 26.17 23.49 10.36
N GLY A 77 25.69 24.71 10.07
CA GLY A 77 24.83 25.45 11.00
C GLY A 77 23.45 24.78 11.16
N PRO A 78 22.78 24.97 12.32
CA PRO A 78 21.52 24.28 12.63
C PRO A 78 20.38 24.61 11.66
N VAL A 79 20.32 25.86 11.19
CA VAL A 79 19.31 26.31 10.21
C VAL A 79 19.54 25.67 8.85
N SER A 80 20.78 25.71 8.36
CA SER A 80 21.16 25.10 7.08
C SER A 80 20.98 23.59 7.09
N TYR A 81 21.31 22.92 8.20
CA TYR A 81 21.07 21.48 8.37
C TYR A 81 19.58 21.15 8.23
N ALA A 82 18.70 21.88 8.94
CA ALA A 82 17.26 21.66 8.85
C ALA A 82 16.71 21.85 7.43
N VAL A 83 17.23 22.84 6.68
CA VAL A 83 16.88 23.04 5.27
C VAL A 83 17.34 21.86 4.41
N THR A 84 18.58 21.39 4.59
CA THR A 84 19.11 20.22 3.86
C THR A 84 18.25 18.97 4.11
N ILE A 85 17.89 18.69 5.37
CA ILE A 85 17.02 17.53 5.68
C ILE A 85 15.64 17.67 5.04
N LYS A 86 15.04 18.86 5.04
CA LYS A 86 13.76 19.13 4.35
C LYS A 86 13.86 18.86 2.84
N VAL A 87 14.97 19.23 2.20
CA VAL A 87 15.21 18.93 0.78
C VAL A 87 15.29 17.41 0.56
N PHE A 88 15.97 16.67 1.43
CA PHE A 88 15.99 15.20 1.34
C PHE A 88 14.59 14.58 1.47
N VAL A 89 13.74 15.09 2.38
CA VAL A 89 12.35 14.62 2.49
C VAL A 89 11.59 14.81 1.17
N ILE A 90 11.75 15.95 0.50
CA ILE A 90 11.11 16.22 -0.80
C ILE A 90 11.62 15.23 -1.87
N ILE A 91 12.93 14.98 -1.92
CA ILE A 91 13.53 14.02 -2.87
C ILE A 91 12.96 12.61 -2.64
N TYR A 92 12.94 12.12 -1.39
CA TYR A 92 12.37 10.81 -1.08
C TYR A 92 10.87 10.73 -1.37
N GLY A 93 10.12 11.83 -1.17
CA GLY A 93 8.72 11.94 -1.56
C GLY A 93 8.52 11.81 -3.07
N CYS A 94 9.33 12.49 -3.88
CA CYS A 94 9.31 12.35 -5.34
C CYS A 94 9.66 10.92 -5.78
N CYS A 95 10.66 10.29 -5.17
CA CYS A 95 10.99 8.89 -5.43
C CYS A 95 9.84 7.95 -5.07
N ALA A 96 9.15 8.17 -3.94
CA ALA A 96 7.99 7.38 -3.53
C ALA A 96 6.84 7.48 -4.54
N ILE A 97 6.56 8.67 -5.08
CA ILE A 97 5.58 8.86 -6.15
C ILE A 97 5.99 8.07 -7.41
N GLY A 98 7.28 8.11 -7.77
CA GLY A 98 7.80 7.32 -8.89
C GLY A 98 7.58 5.81 -8.71
N ILE A 99 7.86 5.27 -7.52
CA ILE A 99 7.61 3.86 -7.20
C ILE A 99 6.11 3.55 -7.23
N ALA A 100 5.25 4.47 -6.80
CA ALA A 100 3.79 4.29 -6.85
C ALA A 100 3.26 4.13 -8.29
N PHE A 101 3.82 4.86 -9.27
CA PHE A 101 3.48 4.67 -10.67
C PHE A 101 3.88 3.29 -11.19
N VAL A 102 5.07 2.80 -10.82
CA VAL A 102 5.51 1.44 -11.19
C VAL A 102 4.60 0.38 -10.54
N ALA A 103 4.21 0.60 -9.29
CA ALA A 103 3.30 -0.28 -8.56
C ALA A 103 1.91 -0.33 -9.20
N ALA A 104 1.41 0.78 -9.76
CA ALA A 104 0.13 0.84 -10.47
C ALA A 104 0.07 -0.03 -11.75
N CYS A 105 1.22 -0.33 -12.36
CA CYS A 105 1.31 -1.22 -13.52
C CYS A 105 1.43 -2.71 -13.14
N SER A 106 1.54 -3.04 -11.85
CA SER A 106 1.76 -4.41 -11.39
C SER A 106 0.44 -5.20 -11.29
N LYS A 107 0.46 -6.48 -11.68
CA LYS A 107 -0.74 -7.34 -11.68
C LYS A 107 -1.24 -7.73 -10.28
N SER A 108 -0.38 -7.68 -9.27
CA SER A 108 -0.73 -8.00 -7.87
C SER A 108 0.05 -7.09 -6.92
N LEU A 109 -0.61 -6.01 -6.47
CA LEU A 109 0.02 -5.02 -5.59
C LEU A 109 0.26 -5.60 -4.20
N LEU A 110 -0.73 -6.28 -3.64
CA LEU A 110 -0.66 -6.83 -2.28
C LEU A 110 0.47 -7.86 -2.12
N GLN A 111 0.66 -8.74 -3.10
CA GLN A 111 1.73 -9.73 -3.05
C GLN A 111 3.11 -9.06 -3.05
N MET A 112 3.30 -8.03 -3.87
CA MET A 112 4.54 -7.27 -3.93
C MET A 112 4.81 -6.53 -2.61
N THR A 113 3.79 -5.91 -2.03
CA THR A 113 3.91 -5.20 -0.75
C THR A 113 4.27 -6.13 0.39
N PHE A 114 3.54 -7.24 0.57
CA PHE A 114 3.85 -8.20 1.64
C PHE A 114 5.23 -8.84 1.48
N SER A 115 5.65 -9.08 0.25
CA SER A 115 6.99 -9.55 -0.08
C SER A 115 8.07 -8.58 0.39
N VAL A 116 7.96 -7.29 0.05
CA VAL A 116 8.95 -6.27 0.44
C VAL A 116 8.98 -6.07 1.97
N ILE A 117 7.81 -6.06 2.60
CA ILE A 117 7.70 -5.97 4.07
C ILE A 117 8.39 -7.19 4.71
N GLY A 118 8.14 -8.40 4.22
CA GLY A 118 8.74 -9.62 4.77
C GLY A 118 10.27 -9.60 4.70
N ILE A 119 10.83 -9.29 3.53
CA ILE A 119 12.29 -9.26 3.31
C ILE A 119 12.97 -8.17 4.14
N THR A 120 12.31 -7.03 4.38
CA THR A 120 12.91 -5.91 5.12
C THR A 120 12.72 -6.04 6.62
N THR A 121 11.51 -6.38 7.07
CA THR A 121 11.15 -6.45 8.49
C THR A 121 11.69 -7.72 9.16
N GLY A 122 11.79 -8.85 8.45
CA GLY A 122 12.32 -10.10 9.00
C GLY A 122 13.75 -9.97 9.57
N PRO A 123 14.74 -9.50 8.79
CA PRO A 123 16.10 -9.28 9.27
C PRO A 123 16.17 -8.26 10.41
N LEU A 124 15.35 -7.20 10.35
CA LEU A 124 15.30 -6.16 11.38
C LEU A 124 14.83 -6.74 12.73
N LEU A 125 13.77 -7.56 12.70
CA LEU A 125 13.28 -8.27 13.88
C LEU A 125 14.30 -9.28 14.39
N GLY A 126 15.00 -9.99 13.50
CA GLY A 126 16.05 -10.95 13.87
C GLY A 126 17.22 -10.30 14.61
N VAL A 127 17.72 -9.18 14.10
CA VAL A 127 18.83 -8.44 14.73
C VAL A 127 18.40 -7.77 16.03
N LEU A 128 17.19 -7.20 16.08
CA LEU A 128 16.64 -6.63 17.29
C LEU A 128 16.48 -7.70 18.38
N SER A 129 15.96 -8.88 18.01
CA SER A 129 15.81 -10.01 18.93
C SER A 129 17.16 -10.52 19.41
N LEU A 130 18.16 -10.60 18.54
CA LEU A 130 19.54 -10.96 18.92
C LEU A 130 20.12 -9.95 19.92
N GLY A 131 19.90 -8.65 19.69
CA GLY A 131 20.35 -7.59 20.59
C GLY A 131 19.68 -7.61 21.97
N ILE A 132 18.41 -8.01 22.05
CA ILE A 132 17.67 -8.09 23.32
C ILE A 132 17.97 -9.39 24.07
N LEU A 133 17.99 -10.53 23.38
CA LEU A 133 18.11 -11.85 24.00
C LEU A 133 19.56 -12.25 24.30
N TYR A 134 20.53 -11.73 23.55
CA TYR A 134 21.92 -12.12 23.66
C TYR A 134 22.83 -10.91 23.92
N PRO A 135 23.12 -10.59 25.20
CA PRO A 135 23.90 -9.41 25.57
C PRO A 135 25.38 -9.47 25.15
N HIS A 136 25.89 -10.66 24.78
CA HIS A 136 27.24 -10.86 24.23
C HIS A 136 27.24 -10.94 22.68
N GLY A 137 26.24 -10.34 22.03
CA GLY A 137 26.12 -10.32 20.58
C GLY A 137 27.30 -9.64 19.88
N ASN A 138 27.89 -10.35 18.91
CA ASN A 138 28.99 -9.83 18.12
C ASN A 138 28.49 -9.07 16.88
N SER A 139 29.00 -7.87 16.63
CA SER A 139 28.57 -7.02 15.51
C SER A 139 28.78 -7.67 14.14
N LYS A 140 29.87 -8.46 13.97
CA LYS A 140 30.12 -9.16 12.71
C LYS A 140 29.06 -10.23 12.42
N GLY A 141 28.57 -10.91 13.47
CA GLY A 141 27.51 -11.92 13.36
C GLY A 141 26.15 -11.31 13.00
N ALA A 142 25.84 -10.13 13.56
CA ALA A 142 24.64 -9.39 13.18
C ALA A 142 24.68 -8.99 11.70
N ILE A 143 25.81 -8.45 11.22
CA ILE A 143 25.98 -8.05 9.81
C ILE A 143 25.87 -9.26 8.88
N SER A 144 26.56 -10.37 9.18
CA SER A 144 26.48 -11.58 8.36
C SER A 144 25.06 -12.17 8.35
N GLY A 145 24.35 -12.13 9.48
CA GLY A 145 22.96 -12.57 9.59
C GLY A 145 22.02 -11.74 8.70
N ILE A 146 22.17 -10.41 8.69
CA ILE A 146 21.40 -9.54 7.79
C ILE A 146 21.66 -9.92 6.33
N ILE A 147 22.92 -10.05 5.92
CA ILE A 147 23.27 -10.36 4.53
C ILE A 147 22.67 -11.72 4.10
N VAL A 148 22.84 -12.76 4.92
CA VAL A 148 22.31 -14.10 4.62
C VAL A 148 20.79 -14.08 4.53
N SER A 149 20.10 -13.38 5.45
CA SER A 149 18.64 -13.29 5.44
C SER A 149 18.10 -12.55 4.22
N VAL A 150 18.75 -11.48 3.76
CA VAL A 150 18.35 -10.76 2.54
C VAL A 150 18.57 -11.62 1.30
N LEU A 151 19.72 -12.30 1.19
CA LEU A 151 19.99 -13.20 0.06
C LEU A 151 18.99 -14.36 0.00
N PHE A 152 18.67 -14.96 1.16
CA PHE A 152 17.69 -16.02 1.25
C PHE A 152 16.27 -15.52 0.93
N GLY A 153 15.89 -14.35 1.44
CA GLY A 153 14.60 -13.71 1.11
C GLY A 153 14.47 -13.42 -0.39
N LEU A 154 15.52 -12.88 -1.01
CA LEU A 154 15.56 -12.66 -2.46
C LEU A 154 15.42 -13.97 -3.23
N TRP A 155 16.12 -15.04 -2.79
CA TRP A 155 16.00 -16.36 -3.40
C TRP A 155 14.57 -16.90 -3.35
N LEU A 156 13.91 -16.81 -2.19
CA LEU A 156 12.51 -17.23 -2.02
C LEU A 156 11.57 -16.43 -2.94
N GLN A 157 11.80 -15.13 -3.08
CA GLN A 157 10.99 -14.28 -3.95
C GLN A 157 11.17 -14.58 -5.43
N ILE A 158 12.40 -14.83 -5.88
CA ILE A 158 12.67 -15.28 -7.24
C ILE A 158 12.02 -16.65 -7.47
N GLY A 159 12.11 -17.55 -6.49
CA GLY A 159 11.42 -18.84 -6.52
C GLY A 159 9.90 -18.70 -6.66
N ALA A 160 9.28 -17.75 -5.93
CA ALA A 160 7.84 -17.48 -6.02
C ALA A 160 7.42 -16.83 -7.36
N LEU A 161 8.34 -16.18 -8.08
CA LEU A 161 8.08 -15.68 -9.43
C LEU A 161 8.21 -16.77 -10.50
N VAL A 162 9.16 -17.70 -10.31
CA VAL A 162 9.40 -18.82 -11.26
C VAL A 162 8.36 -19.92 -11.09
N TYR A 163 8.01 -20.25 -9.85
CA TYR A 163 6.97 -21.20 -9.48
C TYR A 163 5.85 -20.45 -8.75
N PRO A 164 4.95 -19.77 -9.50
CA PRO A 164 3.81 -19.13 -8.88
C PRO A 164 3.00 -20.19 -8.11
N PRO A 165 2.68 -19.95 -6.82
CA PRO A 165 1.86 -20.89 -6.07
C PRO A 165 0.49 -20.99 -6.74
N ASP A 166 -0.04 -22.21 -6.85
CA ASP A 166 -1.42 -22.44 -7.31
C ASP A 166 -2.37 -21.65 -6.40
N GLN A 167 -2.94 -20.58 -6.95
CA GLN A 167 -3.95 -19.79 -6.26
C GLN A 167 -5.23 -20.62 -6.27
N TYR A 168 -5.47 -21.39 -5.20
CA TYR A 168 -6.77 -22.03 -4.99
C TYR A 168 -7.79 -20.93 -4.79
N GLN A 169 -8.40 -20.48 -5.89
CA GLN A 169 -9.60 -19.66 -5.84
C GLN A 169 -10.67 -20.56 -5.24
N LEU A 170 -11.13 -20.22 -4.03
CA LEU A 170 -12.31 -20.87 -3.46
C LEU A 170 -13.43 -20.74 -4.51
N PRO A 171 -14.31 -21.75 -4.65
CA PRO A 171 -15.43 -21.66 -5.58
C PRO A 171 -16.26 -20.43 -5.22
N LEU A 172 -16.16 -19.41 -6.07
CA LEU A 172 -16.92 -18.17 -5.99
C LEU A 172 -18.24 -18.45 -6.72
N SER A 173 -19.32 -18.65 -5.97
CA SER A 173 -20.64 -18.86 -6.58
C SER A 173 -21.22 -17.52 -7.05
N THR A 174 -21.66 -17.50 -8.30
CA THR A 174 -22.39 -16.38 -8.92
C THR A 174 -23.85 -16.73 -9.18
N ASP A 175 -24.36 -17.80 -8.56
CA ASP A 175 -25.68 -18.37 -8.85
C ASP A 175 -26.84 -17.43 -8.48
N ILE A 176 -26.59 -16.39 -7.68
CA ILE A 176 -27.58 -15.41 -7.18
C ILE A 176 -27.30 -14.00 -7.73
N CYS A 177 -26.38 -13.83 -8.68
CA CYS A 177 -26.20 -12.53 -9.33
C CYS A 177 -27.41 -12.19 -10.22
N ASP A 178 -28.07 -11.06 -9.94
CA ASP A 178 -29.16 -10.54 -10.76
C ASP A 178 -28.62 -10.17 -12.15
N VAL A 179 -28.93 -10.99 -13.16
CA VAL A 179 -28.52 -10.79 -14.57
C VAL A 179 -29.49 -9.82 -15.24
N THR A 180 -29.62 -8.62 -14.69
CA THR A 180 -30.29 -7.50 -15.35
C THR A 180 -29.21 -6.58 -15.90
N ASP A 181 -28.87 -6.83 -17.18
CA ASP A 181 -28.19 -5.93 -18.15
C ASP A 181 -27.09 -6.63 -18.98
N ILE A 182 -27.36 -7.83 -19.49
CA ILE A 182 -26.58 -8.40 -20.61
C ILE A 182 -27.52 -8.91 -21.71
N ASN A 183 -28.45 -8.07 -22.15
CA ASN A 183 -29.01 -8.24 -23.49
C ASN A 183 -29.32 -6.88 -24.12
N GLY A 184 -28.30 -6.32 -24.77
CA GLY A 184 -28.46 -5.35 -25.84
C GLY A 184 -28.93 -3.95 -25.45
N THR A 185 -28.02 -3.10 -24.98
CA THR A 185 -27.74 -1.79 -25.61
C THR A 185 -26.53 -1.15 -24.95
N ALA A 186 -25.57 -0.77 -25.78
CA ALA A 186 -24.38 -0.04 -25.38
C ALA A 186 -24.73 1.37 -24.86
N GLN A 187 -23.87 1.88 -23.97
CA GLN A 187 -23.64 3.30 -23.65
C GLN A 187 -24.83 4.11 -23.10
N SER A 188 -24.72 4.59 -21.85
CA SER A 188 -24.89 6.03 -21.50
C SER A 188 -25.32 6.33 -20.05
N HIS A 189 -25.69 5.37 -19.19
CA HIS A 189 -26.44 5.74 -17.98
C HIS A 189 -25.67 6.03 -16.68
N SER A 190 -24.38 5.70 -16.57
CA SER A 190 -23.58 5.96 -15.35
C SER A 190 -22.74 7.25 -15.39
N MET A 191 -22.57 7.88 -16.56
CA MET A 191 -21.89 9.18 -16.70
C MET A 191 -22.83 10.39 -16.46
N GLU A 192 -24.15 10.22 -16.60
CA GLU A 192 -25.11 11.31 -16.36
C GLU A 192 -25.32 11.62 -14.86
N ARG A 193 -25.18 10.62 -13.98
CA ARG A 193 -25.37 10.85 -12.53
C ARG A 193 -24.21 11.62 -11.88
N PHE A 194 -22.99 11.48 -12.37
CA PHE A 194 -21.85 12.29 -11.90
C PHE A 194 -21.87 13.73 -12.44
N THR A 195 -22.39 13.95 -13.65
CA THR A 195 -22.50 15.31 -14.24
C THR A 195 -23.66 16.12 -13.64
N SER A 196 -24.71 15.45 -13.16
CA SER A 196 -25.84 16.09 -12.49
C SER A 196 -25.50 16.57 -11.08
N ALA A 197 -24.61 15.86 -10.37
CA ALA A 197 -24.17 16.22 -9.03
C ALA A 197 -23.25 17.46 -9.00
N THR A 198 -22.49 17.73 -10.06
CA THR A 198 -21.65 18.93 -10.15
C THR A 198 -22.42 20.18 -10.56
N LYS A 199 -23.53 20.05 -11.30
CA LYS A 199 -24.36 21.20 -11.71
C LYS A 199 -25.23 21.76 -10.57
N SER A 200 -25.57 20.95 -9.57
CA SER A 200 -26.35 21.39 -8.40
C SER A 200 -25.51 22.03 -7.28
N ALA A 201 -24.18 21.84 -7.27
CA ALA A 201 -23.28 22.45 -6.28
C ALA A 201 -22.78 23.85 -6.68
N GLY A 202 -23.05 24.30 -7.92
CA GLY A 202 -22.62 25.60 -8.45
C GLY A 202 -23.68 26.71 -8.43
N ASN A 203 -24.82 26.52 -7.75
CA ASN A 203 -25.90 27.51 -7.71
C ASN A 203 -26.50 27.68 -6.32
N ILE A 204 -25.63 27.87 -5.33
CA ILE A 204 -26.00 28.51 -4.07
C ILE A 204 -25.37 29.89 -4.12
N LYS A 205 -26.23 30.91 -4.29
CA LYS A 205 -25.91 32.33 -4.17
C LYS A 205 -25.30 32.66 -2.80
#